data_AF-A0A377DFK8-F1
#
_entry.id   AF-A0A377DFK8-F1
#
_cell.length_a   1.000
_cell.length_b   1.000
_cell.length_c   1.000
_cell.angle_alpha   90.00
_cell.angle_beta   90.00
_cell.angle_gamma   90.00
#
_symmetry.space_group_name_H-M   'P 1'
#
loop_
_entity.id
_entity.type
_entity.pdbx_description
1 polymer ?
#
loop_
_entity_poly.entity_id
_entity_poly.type
_entity_poly.pdbx_seq_one_letter_code
_entity_poly.pdbx_strand_id
1 'polypeptide(L)'
;MRFSTQMMYQQNMRGITNSQAEWMKYGEQMSTGKRVVNPSDDPIAASQAVVLSQAQAQNSQYTLARTFATQKVSLEESVLSQVTTAIQNAQEKIVYASNGT
;
A
#
# COMPACT_ATOMS: atom_id res chain seq x y z
N MET A 1 7.91 -43.66 44.36
CA MET A 1 8.59 -43.45 43.06
C MET A 1 7.78 -43.83 41.81
N ARG A 2 6.48 -44.18 41.88
CA ARG A 2 5.64 -44.39 40.66
C ARG A 2 5.04 -43.09 40.08
N PHE A 3 4.89 -42.07 40.92
CA PHE A 3 4.35 -40.77 40.51
C PHE A 3 5.38 -39.92 39.74
N SER A 4 6.66 -40.02 40.14
CA SER A 4 7.78 -39.31 39.54
C SER A 4 8.09 -39.77 38.11
N THR A 5 7.96 -41.07 37.81
CA THR A 5 8.22 -41.60 36.46
C THR A 5 7.10 -41.22 35.47
N GLN A 6 5.84 -41.25 35.92
CA GLN A 6 4.69 -40.78 35.14
C GLN A 6 4.80 -39.27 34.86
N MET A 7 5.18 -38.48 35.86
CA MET A 7 5.38 -37.04 35.72
C MET A 7 6.57 -36.72 34.78
N MET A 8 7.65 -37.50 34.86
CA MET A 8 8.81 -37.37 33.96
C MET A 8 8.44 -37.72 32.51
N TYR A 9 7.66 -38.78 32.29
CA TYR A 9 7.17 -39.13 30.94
C TYR A 9 6.22 -38.06 30.39
N GLN A 10 5.30 -37.53 31.21
CA GLN A 10 4.43 -36.42 30.83
C GLN A 10 5.21 -35.13 30.53
N GLN A 11 6.31 -34.87 31.25
CA GLN A 11 7.16 -33.71 31.00
C GLN A 11 7.96 -33.84 29.71
N ASN A 12 8.50 -35.03 29.42
CA ASN A 12 9.14 -35.33 28.14
C ASN A 12 8.14 -35.26 26.98
N MET A 13 6.94 -35.80 27.15
CA MET A 13 5.90 -35.76 26.13
C MET A 13 5.42 -34.32 25.86
N ARG A 14 5.29 -33.49 26.89
CA ARG A 14 5.05 -32.04 26.71
C ARG A 14 6.18 -31.35 25.95
N GLY A 15 7.45 -31.71 26.23
CA GLY A 15 8.59 -31.21 25.46
C GLY A 15 8.49 -31.54 23.97
N ILE A 16 8.18 -32.80 23.64
CA ILE A 16 8.01 -33.26 22.25
C ILE A 16 6.85 -32.52 21.57
N THR A 17 5.69 -32.42 22.23
CA THR A 17 4.54 -31.70 21.67
C THR A 17 4.83 -30.23 21.44
N ASN A 18 5.57 -29.57 22.36
CA ASN A 18 5.97 -28.18 22.18
C ASN A 18 6.92 -28.01 20.99
N SER A 19 7.93 -28.86 20.85
CA SER A 19 8.85 -28.81 19.70
C SER A 19 8.13 -29.05 18.36
N GLN A 20 7.13 -29.94 18.35
CA GLN A 20 6.30 -30.15 17.15
C GLN A 20 5.45 -28.93 16.81
N ALA A 21 4.89 -28.24 17.81
CA ALA A 21 4.16 -26.99 17.62
C ALA A 21 5.07 -25.87 17.09
N GLU A 22 6.28 -25.73 17.64
CA GLU A 22 7.28 -24.77 17.15
C GLU A 22 7.68 -25.06 15.70
N TRP A 23 7.88 -26.33 15.35
CA TRP A 23 8.19 -26.72 13.97
C TRP A 23 7.07 -26.37 12.99
N MET A 24 5.81 -26.62 13.36
CA MET A 24 4.67 -26.20 12.55
C MET A 24 4.60 -24.68 12.38
N LYS A 25 4.86 -23.92 13.45
CA LYS A 25 4.91 -22.45 13.40
C LYS A 25 6.01 -21.94 12.47
N TYR A 26 7.22 -22.51 12.52
CA TYR A 26 8.28 -22.15 11.58
C TYR A 26 7.93 -22.55 10.14
N GLY A 27 7.28 -23.70 9.94
CA GLY A 27 6.75 -24.10 8.63
C GLY A 27 5.75 -23.08 8.07
N GLU A 28 4.85 -22.58 8.91
CA GLU A 28 3.88 -21.54 8.54
C GLU A 28 4.56 -20.19 8.22
N GLN A 29 5.53 -19.77 9.05
CA GLN A 29 6.31 -18.55 8.79
C GLN A 29 7.11 -18.66 7.49
N MET A 30 7.69 -19.83 7.20
CA MET A 30 8.45 -20.07 5.98
C MET A 30 7.54 -20.12 4.75
N SER A 31 6.36 -20.72 4.85
CA SER A 31 5.39 -20.77 3.75
C SER A 31 4.79 -19.39 3.44
N THR A 32 4.49 -18.59 4.47
CA THR A 32 3.92 -17.24 4.29
C THR A 32 4.99 -16.17 4.01
N GLY A 33 6.26 -16.46 4.32
CA GLY A 33 7.36 -15.50 4.28
C GLY A 33 7.22 -14.36 5.31
N LYS A 34 6.26 -14.45 6.24
CA LYS A 34 5.99 -13.41 7.24
C LYS A 34 6.56 -13.84 8.58
N ARG A 35 7.32 -12.95 9.22
CA ARG A 35 7.80 -13.13 10.60
C ARG A 35 6.64 -13.23 11.60
N VAL A 36 5.56 -12.49 11.36
CA VAL A 36 4.35 -12.45 12.20
C VAL A 36 3.17 -12.86 11.32
N VAL A 37 2.66 -14.06 11.54
CA VAL A 37 1.52 -14.61 10.78
C VAL A 37 0.22 -14.28 11.51
N ASN A 38 0.19 -14.50 12.82
CA ASN A 38 -0.96 -14.22 13.66
C ASN A 38 -0.69 -13.00 14.55
N PRO A 39 -1.68 -12.11 14.79
CA PRO A 39 -1.55 -11.00 15.74
C PRO A 39 -1.22 -11.46 17.18
N SER A 40 -1.51 -12.73 17.50
CA SER A 40 -1.16 -13.36 18.79
C SER A 40 0.33 -13.67 18.94
N ASP A 41 1.10 -13.76 17.84
CA ASP A 41 2.54 -14.04 17.91
C ASP A 41 3.36 -12.82 18.36
N ASP A 42 2.95 -11.61 17.95
CA ASP A 42 3.58 -10.34 18.31
C ASP A 42 2.57 -9.18 18.08
N PRO A 43 1.77 -8.80 19.09
CA PRO A 43 0.73 -7.79 18.93
C PRO A 43 1.29 -6.39 18.65
N ILE A 44 2.53 -6.11 19.08
CA ILE A 44 3.20 -4.81 18.84
C ILE A 44 3.62 -4.74 17.36
N ALA A 45 4.30 -5.77 16.85
CA ALA A 45 4.68 -5.77 15.44
C ALA A 45 3.46 -5.85 14.51
N ALA A 46 2.42 -6.59 14.89
CA ALA A 46 1.18 -6.67 14.11
C ALA A 46 0.47 -5.30 14.04
N SER A 47 0.35 -4.58 15.16
CA SER A 47 -0.25 -3.24 15.17
C SER A 47 0.55 -2.23 14.36
N GLN A 48 1.88 -2.25 14.45
CA GLN A 48 2.76 -1.41 13.61
C GLN A 48 2.60 -1.74 12.11
N ALA A 49 2.51 -3.03 11.76
CA ALA A 49 2.28 -3.44 10.38
C ALA A 49 0.94 -2.93 9.84
N VAL A 50 -0.13 -2.97 10.64
CA VAL A 50 -1.45 -2.45 10.26
C VAL A 50 -1.39 -0.94 10.04
N VAL A 51 -0.75 -0.18 10.94
CA VAL A 51 -0.59 1.28 10.79
C VAL A 51 0.21 1.61 9.53
N LEU A 52 1.28 0.86 9.26
CA LEU A 52 2.09 1.02 8.05
C LEU A 52 1.28 0.71 6.79
N SER A 53 0.54 -0.40 6.76
CA SER A 53 -0.33 -0.75 5.63
C SER A 53 -1.43 0.29 5.39
N GLN A 54 -1.99 0.87 6.46
CA GLN A 54 -2.96 1.96 6.34
C GLN A 54 -2.32 3.22 5.77
N ALA A 55 -1.14 3.61 6.26
CA ALA A 55 -0.39 4.75 5.72
C ALA A 55 -0.01 4.54 4.24
N GLN A 56 0.38 3.32 3.86
CA GLN A 56 0.64 2.96 2.47
C GLN A 56 -0.61 3.10 1.60
N ALA A 57 -1.77 2.59 2.05
CA ALA A 57 -3.03 2.70 1.33
C ALA A 57 -3.46 4.16 1.14
N GLN A 58 -3.32 4.99 2.18
CA GLN A 58 -3.58 6.43 2.09
C GLN A 58 -2.63 7.11 1.08
N ASN A 59 -1.35 6.75 1.06
CA ASN A 59 -0.38 7.30 0.12
C ASN A 59 -0.69 6.88 -1.33
N SER A 60 -1.11 5.63 -1.55
CA SER A 60 -1.61 5.19 -2.86
C SER A 60 -2.83 6.00 -3.30
N GLN A 61 -3.76 6.29 -2.38
CA GLN A 61 -4.92 7.14 -2.68
C GLN A 61 -4.51 8.57 -3.04
N TYR A 62 -3.57 9.18 -2.31
CA TYR A 62 -3.03 10.50 -2.64
C TYR A 62 -2.30 10.52 -3.99
N THR A 63 -1.59 9.44 -4.32
CA THR A 63 -0.93 9.30 -5.63
C THR A 63 -1.95 9.29 -6.76
N LEU A 64 -3.03 8.50 -6.62
CA LEU A 64 -4.14 8.48 -7.57
C LEU A 64 -4.80 9.87 -7.68
N ALA A 65 -5.09 10.53 -6.55
CA ALA A 65 -5.66 11.87 -6.53
C ALA A 65 -4.77 12.89 -7.26
N ARG A 66 -3.44 12.82 -7.07
CA ARG A 66 -2.48 13.65 -7.81
C ARG A 66 -2.52 13.36 -9.31
N THR A 67 -2.57 12.10 -9.72
CA THR A 67 -2.70 11.74 -11.15
C THR A 67 -3.96 12.34 -11.77
N PHE A 68 -5.11 12.24 -11.09
CA PHE A 68 -6.34 12.86 -11.56
C PHE A 68 -6.25 14.38 -11.63
N ALA A 69 -5.67 15.03 -10.61
CA ALA A 69 -5.46 16.47 -10.61
C ALA A 69 -4.56 16.91 -11.79
N THR A 70 -3.44 16.23 -12.02
CA THR A 70 -2.55 16.52 -13.16
C THR A 70 -3.30 16.37 -14.48
N GLN A 71 -4.08 15.31 -14.68
CA GLN A 71 -4.87 15.13 -15.90
C GLN A 71 -5.89 16.25 -16.12
N LYS A 72 -6.57 16.70 -15.04
CA LYS A 72 -7.51 17.83 -15.12
C LYS A 72 -6.81 19.13 -15.48
N VAL A 73 -5.69 19.43 -14.82
CA VAL A 73 -4.90 20.63 -15.12
C VAL A 73 -4.36 20.60 -16.55
N SER A 74 -3.85 19.48 -17.04
CA SER A 74 -3.39 19.36 -18.42
C SER A 74 -4.52 19.56 -19.45
N LEU A 75 -5.74 19.09 -19.14
CA LEU A 75 -6.90 19.35 -19.99
C LEU A 75 -7.27 20.84 -20.00
N GLU A 76 -7.30 21.47 -18.84
CA GLU A 76 -7.56 22.91 -18.70
C GLU A 76 -6.51 23.73 -19.47
N GLU A 77 -5.23 23.37 -19.38
CA GLU A 77 -4.13 24.01 -20.09
C GLU A 77 -4.29 23.86 -21.62
N SER A 78 -4.69 22.68 -22.11
CA SER A 78 -4.97 22.46 -23.52
C SER A 78 -6.12 23.34 -24.03
N VAL A 79 -7.20 23.45 -23.25
CA VAL A 79 -8.34 24.32 -23.59
C VAL A 79 -7.92 25.79 -23.58
N LEU A 80 -7.15 26.22 -22.58
CA LEU A 80 -6.65 27.59 -22.49
C LEU A 80 -5.72 27.94 -23.66
N SER A 81 -4.88 26.99 -24.09
CA SER A 81 -4.03 27.14 -25.28
C SER A 81 -4.86 27.33 -26.54
N GLN A 82 -5.91 26.53 -26.74
CA GLN A 82 -6.83 26.67 -27.88
C GLN A 82 -7.54 28.03 -27.87
N VAL A 83 -8.00 28.50 -26.71
CA VAL A 83 -8.62 29.82 -26.56
C VAL A 83 -7.61 30.93 -26.90
N THR A 84 -6.37 30.81 -26.44
CA THR A 84 -5.31 31.78 -26.73
C THR A 84 -5.03 31.88 -28.23
N THR A 85 -4.91 30.73 -28.91
CA THR A 85 -4.74 30.69 -30.37
C THR A 85 -5.96 31.26 -31.10
N ALA A 86 -7.18 30.99 -30.63
CA ALA A 86 -8.39 31.57 -31.22
C ALA A 86 -8.42 33.11 -31.09
N ILE A 87 -8.00 33.65 -29.95
CA ILE A 87 -7.88 35.10 -29.74
C ILE A 87 -6.80 35.70 -30.65
N GLN A 88 -5.63 35.08 -30.76
CA GLN A 88 -4.57 35.53 -31.67
C GLN A 88 -5.04 35.54 -33.12
N ASN A 89 -5.67 34.46 -33.59
CA ASN A 89 -6.25 34.38 -34.93
C ASN A 89 -7.33 35.46 -35.16
N ALA A 90 -8.16 35.75 -34.16
CA ALA A 90 -9.16 36.81 -34.25
C ALA A 90 -8.51 38.19 -34.35
N GLN A 91 -7.47 38.45 -33.55
CA GLN A 91 -6.69 39.68 -33.61
C GLN A 91 -6.00 39.85 -34.98
N GLU A 92 -5.37 38.80 -35.50
CA GLU A 92 -4.78 38.81 -36.84
C GLU A 92 -5.83 39.15 -37.89
N LYS A 93 -7.00 38.49 -37.88
CA LYS A 93 -8.09 38.79 -38.82
C LYS A 93 -8.59 40.23 -38.72
N ILE A 94 -8.67 40.79 -37.52
CA ILE A 94 -9.05 42.21 -37.31
C ILE A 94 -7.98 43.14 -37.89
N VAL A 95 -6.69 42.84 -37.68
CA VAL A 95 -5.58 43.62 -38.25
C VAL A 95 -5.59 43.51 -39.78
N TYR A 96 -5.78 42.32 -40.35
CA TYR A 96 -5.93 42.13 -41.79
C TYR A 96 -7.13 42.92 -42.35
N ALA A 97 -8.28 42.90 -41.67
CA ALA A 97 -9.43 43.71 -42.06
C ALA A 97 -9.17 45.21 -41.93
N SER A 98 -8.32 45.64 -40.98
CA SER A 98 -7.93 47.04 -40.79
C SER A 98 -6.87 47.52 -41.78
N ASN A 99 -5.99 46.64 -42.27
CA ASN A 99 -4.87 47.03 -43.11
C ASN A 99 -5.23 47.10 -44.60
N GLY A 100 -6.42 46.63 -45.00
CA GLY A 100 -6.80 46.51 -46.41
C GLY A 100 -5.88 45.54 -47.16
N THR A 101 -6.14 45.04 -48.35
CA THR A 101 -6.88 45.61 -49.49
C THR A 101 -8.20 46.26 -49.17
#